data_AF-A0A9W8AMS8-F1
#
_entry.id   AF-A0A9W8AMS8-F1
#
_cell.length_a   1.000
_cell.length_b   1.000
_cell.length_c   1.000
_cell.angle_alpha   90.00
_cell.angle_beta   90.00
_cell.angle_gamma   90.00
#
_symmetry.space_group_name_H-M   'P 1'
#
loop_
_entity.id
_entity.type
_entity.pdbx_description
1 polymer ?
#
loop_
_entity_poly.entity_id
_entity_poly.type
_entity_poly.pdbx_seq_one_letter_code
_entity_poly.pdbx_strand_id
1 'polypeptide(L)'
;MSLLRQSVTNLQAKSSRGIAPGLYRMLTALLHAIRACVAEDKRTFTNHVRPLLNQLDVCLYYRLHGYSPSTRTSSESEVTEYGFSDAPGPASHFTRWDSLTVQTLRTLQCIVRHCPRAWHVEWDHYLPETTVDAQPNLFSLLRAVQHPDVQRQVLLTLTTLLEHAPALLSLADDRVTVTSFTPLSVRVAQMVNELHRRLTQLLVPHGAQLHHPVPVLGCLRALASWTPYGKLQQPLLTNLGNTLGLELGLSGEPPNVTAECLAVVATLLSREDIRETVWELWVTNGEFCIGEKCSSLLSFCQSLVFQPPTPDVEQLRVGAFQVLIRAAWIYPSRVLDQLPELLSH
;
A
#
# COMPACT_ATOMS: atom_id res chain seq x y z
N MET A 1 22.45 0.91 18.53
CA MET A 1 21.82 -0.40 18.80
C MET A 1 21.57 -0.68 20.28
N SER A 2 22.55 -0.57 21.18
CA SER A 2 22.33 -0.71 22.64
C SER A 2 21.35 0.36 23.16
N LEU A 3 21.56 1.62 22.76
CA LEU A 3 20.68 2.75 23.09
C LEU A 3 19.26 2.55 22.55
N LEU A 4 19.10 2.17 21.29
CA LEU A 4 17.79 1.82 20.71
C LEU A 4 17.06 0.71 21.47
N ARG A 5 17.76 -0.38 21.82
CA ARG A 5 17.16 -1.48 22.60
C ARG A 5 16.67 -0.95 23.94
N GLN A 6 17.50 -0.16 24.62
CA GLN A 6 17.15 0.46 25.90
C GLN A 6 15.96 1.41 25.78
N SER A 7 15.90 2.20 24.70
CA SER A 7 14.78 3.09 24.39
C SER A 7 13.48 2.32 24.13
N VAL A 8 13.54 1.21 23.39
CA VAL A 8 12.39 0.34 23.12
C VAL A 8 11.91 -0.37 24.38
N THR A 9 12.81 -0.88 25.24
CA THR A 9 12.43 -1.46 26.54
C THR A 9 11.82 -0.42 27.48
N ASN A 10 12.33 0.81 27.46
CA ASN A 10 11.77 1.91 28.26
C ASN A 10 10.39 2.35 27.75
N LEU A 11 10.13 2.24 26.44
CA LEU A 11 8.80 2.45 25.86
C LEU A 11 7.82 1.36 26.31
N GLN A 12 8.24 0.10 26.41
CA GLN A 12 7.42 -0.99 26.94
C GLN A 12 6.93 -0.70 28.36
N ALA A 13 7.83 -0.24 29.23
CA ALA A 13 7.52 0.08 30.62
C ALA A 13 6.54 1.26 30.75
N LYS A 14 6.55 2.20 29.79
CA LYS A 14 5.64 3.36 29.74
C LYS A 14 4.32 3.09 28.98
N SER A 15 4.18 1.94 28.32
CA SER A 15 3.10 1.60 27.36
C SER A 15 1.75 1.19 28.00
N SER A 16 1.51 1.42 29.29
CA SER A 16 0.28 0.99 29.97
C SER A 16 -0.99 1.79 29.58
N ARG A 17 -0.92 2.72 28.62
CA ARG A 17 -2.08 3.50 28.11
C ARG A 17 -1.99 3.75 26.58
N GLY A 18 -2.99 3.30 25.81
CA GLY A 18 -3.25 3.75 24.42
C GLY A 18 -2.51 3.01 23.28
N ILE A 19 -2.34 3.68 22.12
CA ILE A 19 -1.76 3.26 20.80
C ILE A 19 -0.41 2.50 20.89
N ALA A 20 0.21 2.50 22.07
CA ALA A 20 1.55 2.03 22.36
C ALA A 20 1.86 0.52 22.14
N PRO A 21 0.97 -0.47 22.31
CA PRO A 21 1.36 -1.88 22.19
C PRO A 21 1.64 -2.29 20.73
N GLY A 22 0.94 -1.70 19.76
CA GLY A 22 1.18 -1.97 18.34
C GLY A 22 2.50 -1.41 17.83
N LEU A 23 2.77 -0.14 18.15
CA LEU A 23 4.03 0.49 17.77
C LEU A 23 5.23 -0.16 18.46
N TYR A 24 5.10 -0.55 19.73
CA TYR A 24 6.14 -1.29 20.43
C TYR A 24 6.50 -2.61 19.74
N ARG A 25 5.48 -3.39 19.32
CA ARG A 25 5.71 -4.65 18.61
C ARG A 25 6.38 -4.41 17.26
N MET A 26 5.93 -3.40 16.50
CA MET A 26 6.55 -3.02 15.23
C MET A 26 7.99 -2.54 15.39
N LEU A 27 8.30 -1.77 16.44
CA LEU A 27 9.66 -1.34 16.77
C LEU A 27 10.55 -2.53 17.16
N THR A 28 10.00 -3.52 17.86
CA THR A 28 10.74 -4.73 18.24
C THR A 28 11.07 -5.57 17.01
N ALA A 29 10.09 -5.79 16.12
CA ALA A 29 10.30 -6.45 14.84
C ALA A 29 11.30 -5.68 13.96
N LEU A 30 11.24 -4.34 13.96
CA LEU A 30 12.19 -3.49 13.23
C LEU A 30 13.62 -3.70 13.76
N LEU A 31 13.81 -3.82 15.08
CA LEU A 31 15.13 -4.08 15.66
C LEU A 31 15.68 -5.45 15.27
N HIS A 32 14.84 -6.46 15.07
CA HIS A 32 15.28 -7.75 14.53
C HIS A 32 15.65 -7.63 13.05
N ALA A 33 14.82 -6.97 12.24
CA ALA A 33 15.09 -6.73 10.83
C ALA A 33 16.38 -5.92 10.62
N ILE A 34 16.67 -4.92 11.46
CA ILE A 34 17.93 -4.18 11.43
C ILE A 34 19.12 -5.10 11.73
N ARG A 35 19.03 -5.99 12.73
CA ARG A 35 20.12 -6.93 13.02
C ARG A 35 20.36 -7.89 11.87
N ALA A 36 19.29 -8.39 11.26
CA ALA A 36 19.38 -9.25 10.09
C ALA A 36 20.02 -8.50 8.90
N CYS A 37 19.62 -7.26 8.63
CA CYS A 37 20.21 -6.43 7.57
C CYS A 37 21.69 -6.10 7.83
N VAL A 38 22.08 -5.82 9.09
CA VAL A 38 23.51 -5.64 9.46
C VAL A 38 24.33 -6.92 9.24
N ALA A 39 23.73 -8.08 9.49
CA ALA A 39 24.38 -9.37 9.27
C ALA A 39 24.51 -9.70 7.78
N GLU A 40 23.52 -9.31 6.97
CA GLU A 40 23.46 -9.56 5.53
C GLU A 40 24.39 -8.63 4.74
N ASP A 41 24.26 -7.30 4.92
CA ASP A 41 25.07 -6.32 4.21
C ASP A 41 25.36 -5.05 5.03
N LYS A 42 26.59 -4.98 5.54
CA LYS A 42 27.10 -3.84 6.31
C LYS A 42 27.19 -2.55 5.50
N ARG A 43 27.42 -2.60 4.18
CA ARG A 43 27.55 -1.41 3.33
C ARG A 43 26.18 -0.76 3.13
N THR A 44 25.19 -1.57 2.76
CA THR A 44 23.78 -1.16 2.67
C THR A 44 23.28 -0.55 3.98
N PHE A 45 23.57 -1.21 5.11
CA PHE A 45 23.22 -0.67 6.42
C PHE A 45 23.84 0.70 6.67
N THR A 46 25.12 0.87 6.38
CA THR A 46 25.86 2.12 6.68
C THR A 46 25.38 3.28 5.82
N ASN A 47 25.06 3.03 4.55
CA ASN A 47 24.74 4.08 3.59
C ASN A 47 23.25 4.48 3.63
N HIS A 48 22.34 3.53 3.84
CA HIS A 48 20.90 3.75 3.67
C HIS A 48 20.11 3.67 4.98
N VAL A 49 20.39 2.67 5.82
CA VAL A 49 19.60 2.42 7.04
C VAL A 49 20.07 3.29 8.21
N ARG A 50 21.39 3.49 8.36
CA ARG A 50 21.99 4.24 9.48
C ARG A 50 21.53 5.70 9.60
N PRO A 51 21.39 6.49 8.50
CA PRO A 51 20.88 7.85 8.61
C PRO A 51 19.45 7.92 9.18
N LEU A 52 18.57 7.02 8.73
CA LEU A 52 17.20 6.92 9.23
C LEU A 52 17.15 6.44 10.68
N LEU A 53 18.05 5.52 11.03
CA LEU A 53 18.21 5.06 12.41
C LEU A 53 18.59 6.20 13.36
N ASN A 54 19.48 7.10 12.94
CA ASN A 54 19.85 8.27 13.73
C ASN A 54 18.66 9.22 13.92
N GLN A 55 17.83 9.41 12.89
CA GLN A 55 16.60 10.20 13.01
C GLN A 55 15.60 9.55 13.97
N LEU A 56 15.45 8.22 13.91
CA LEU A 56 14.61 7.47 14.84
C LEU A 56 15.11 7.59 16.28
N ASP A 57 16.43 7.49 16.49
CA ASP A 57 17.06 7.68 17.81
C ASP A 57 16.75 9.05 18.40
N VAL A 58 16.81 10.10 17.57
CA VAL A 58 16.45 11.48 17.98
C VAL A 58 14.97 11.57 18.37
N CYS A 59 14.05 11.00 17.58
CA CYS A 59 12.61 10.96 17.91
C CYS A 59 12.33 10.20 19.22
N LEU A 60 12.99 9.06 19.44
CA LEU A 60 12.88 8.26 20.65
C LEU A 60 13.42 9.02 21.87
N TYR A 61 14.56 9.69 21.73
CA TYR A 61 15.16 10.49 22.78
C TYR A 61 14.20 11.59 23.25
N TYR A 62 13.64 12.37 22.31
CA TYR A 62 12.70 13.44 22.64
C TYR A 62 11.44 12.91 23.32
N ARG A 63 10.91 11.77 22.90
CA ARG A 63 9.74 11.18 23.55
C ARG A 63 10.04 10.72 24.97
N LEU A 64 11.21 10.14 25.20
CA LEU A 64 11.58 9.62 26.53
C LEU A 64 11.90 10.74 27.53
N HIS A 65 12.44 11.87 27.05
CA HIS A 65 12.98 12.96 27.88
C HIS A 65 12.12 14.23 27.86
N GLY A 66 11.05 14.30 27.06
CA GLY A 66 10.06 15.39 27.08
C GLY A 66 10.53 16.71 26.48
N TYR A 67 11.80 16.85 26.11
CA TYR A 67 12.37 18.09 25.56
C TYR A 67 11.86 18.38 24.15
N SER A 68 11.38 19.60 23.92
CA SER A 68 11.24 20.19 22.58
C SER A 68 12.56 20.88 22.24
N PRO A 69 13.07 20.81 21.00
CA PRO A 69 14.24 21.58 20.64
C PRO A 69 13.90 23.07 20.69
N SER A 70 14.50 23.80 21.63
CA SER A 70 14.82 25.22 21.39
C SER A 70 16.08 25.21 20.53
N THR A 71 15.93 25.30 19.21
CA THR A 71 17.08 25.43 18.31
C THR A 71 17.74 26.78 18.55
N ARG A 72 18.97 26.73 19.07
CA ARG A 72 19.96 27.77 18.80
C ARG A 72 20.12 27.89 17.29
N THR A 73 20.03 29.13 16.85
CA THR A 73 20.26 29.64 15.49
C THR A 73 21.52 29.06 14.82
N SER A 74 21.35 28.36 13.70
CA SER A 74 22.22 28.53 12.53
C SER A 74 21.47 28.05 11.28
N SER A 75 21.45 28.91 10.26
CA SER A 75 20.69 28.83 9.01
C SER A 75 20.83 27.54 8.20
N GLU A 76 19.82 27.34 7.36
CA GLU A 76 19.68 26.39 6.25
C GLU A 76 19.20 24.97 6.60
N SER A 77 17.87 24.82 6.69
CA SER A 77 17.09 23.79 5.97
C SER A 77 15.62 23.91 6.38
N GLU A 78 14.71 23.90 5.40
CA GLU A 78 13.26 23.91 5.57
C GLU A 78 12.78 22.68 6.38
N VAL A 79 12.70 22.83 7.70
CA VAL A 79 11.83 22.00 8.53
C VAL A 79 11.00 22.98 9.33
N THR A 80 9.79 23.23 8.85
CA THR A 80 8.83 24.15 9.45
C THR A 80 8.62 23.84 10.93
N GLU A 81 8.76 24.90 11.73
CA GLU A 81 8.48 24.96 13.15
C GLU A 81 7.01 24.56 13.41
N TYR A 82 6.77 23.33 13.87
CA TYR A 82 5.54 22.98 14.57
C TYR A 82 5.90 22.42 15.94
N GLY A 83 5.49 23.13 16.99
CA GLY A 83 5.66 22.69 18.37
C GLY A 83 4.94 21.36 18.58
N PHE A 84 5.70 20.27 18.70
CA PHE A 84 5.13 18.95 18.92
C PHE A 84 4.53 18.86 20.34
N SER A 85 3.20 18.87 20.44
CA SER A 85 2.48 18.66 21.70
C SER A 85 2.23 17.17 21.97
N ASP A 86 2.26 16.81 23.25
CA ASP A 86 1.91 15.46 23.74
C ASP A 86 0.43 15.35 24.14
N ALA A 87 -0.34 16.43 24.04
CA ALA A 87 -1.77 16.45 24.31
C ALA A 87 -2.57 15.89 23.12
N PRO A 88 -3.65 15.11 23.34
CA PRO A 88 -4.58 14.75 22.28
C PRO A 88 -5.26 16.04 21.76
N GLY A 89 -4.83 16.49 20.58
CA GLY A 89 -5.41 17.61 19.86
C GLY A 89 -6.49 17.16 18.87
N PRO A 90 -7.05 18.09 18.07
CA PRO A 90 -7.90 17.73 16.93
C PRO A 90 -7.17 16.77 15.99
N ALA A 91 -7.90 16.02 15.14
CA ALA A 91 -7.33 14.98 14.25
C ALA A 91 -6.22 15.48 13.28
N SER A 92 -6.12 16.80 13.08
CA SER A 92 -5.07 17.48 12.31
C SER A 92 -3.79 17.79 13.10
N HIS A 93 -3.76 17.53 14.40
CA HIS A 93 -2.62 17.86 15.25
C HIS A 93 -1.56 16.75 15.19
N PHE A 94 -0.43 17.05 14.56
CA PHE A 94 0.70 16.13 14.46
C PHE A 94 1.44 15.99 15.79
N THR A 95 1.43 14.79 16.37
CA THR A 95 2.04 14.50 17.66
C THR A 95 3.48 13.99 17.54
N ARG A 96 4.20 13.96 18.67
CA ARG A 96 5.51 13.27 18.74
C ARG A 96 5.41 11.78 18.39
N TRP A 97 4.25 11.15 18.67
CA TRP A 97 3.99 9.76 18.31
C TRP A 97 3.84 9.59 16.80
N ASP A 98 3.19 10.53 16.12
CA ASP A 98 3.04 10.51 14.67
C ASP A 98 4.41 10.63 13.99
N SER A 99 5.26 11.55 14.48
CA SER A 99 6.66 11.67 14.03
C SER A 99 7.45 10.38 14.21
N LEU A 100 7.41 9.79 15.41
CA LEU A 100 8.08 8.52 15.70
C LEU A 100 7.57 7.39 14.80
N THR A 101 6.26 7.34 14.58
CA THR A 101 5.62 6.32 13.73
C THR A 101 6.05 6.48 12.28
N VAL A 102 6.03 7.70 11.73
CA VAL A 102 6.49 7.98 10.36
C VAL A 102 7.96 7.59 10.18
N GLN A 103 8.84 7.92 11.13
CA GLN A 103 10.25 7.55 11.03
C GLN A 103 10.49 6.05 11.16
N THR A 104 9.71 5.37 12.00
CA THR A 104 9.72 3.90 12.13
C THR A 104 9.35 3.26 10.79
N LEU A 105 8.27 3.73 10.17
CA LEU A 105 7.78 3.24 8.89
C LEU A 105 8.76 3.52 7.74
N ARG A 106 9.39 4.71 7.69
CA ARG A 106 10.44 5.03 6.71
C ARG A 106 11.67 4.13 6.85
N THR A 107 12.09 3.87 8.09
CA THR A 107 13.20 2.95 8.36
C THR A 107 12.86 1.53 7.89
N LEU A 108 11.62 1.08 8.13
CA LEU A 108 11.14 -0.20 7.63
C LEU A 108 11.16 -0.26 6.10
N GLN A 109 10.64 0.75 5.41
CA GLN A 109 10.67 0.81 3.93
C GLN A 109 12.09 0.71 3.37
N CYS A 110 13.05 1.37 4.00
CA CYS A 110 14.45 1.31 3.60
C CYS A 110 15.01 -0.11 3.74
N ILE A 111 14.75 -0.79 4.86
CA ILE A 111 15.17 -2.18 5.07
C ILE A 111 14.52 -3.10 4.05
N VAL A 112 13.23 -2.93 3.77
CA VAL A 112 12.50 -3.74 2.79
C VAL A 112 13.10 -3.62 1.39
N ARG A 113 13.47 -2.40 0.97
CA ARG A 113 14.05 -2.12 -0.35
C ARG A 113 15.46 -2.67 -0.53
N HIS A 114 16.29 -2.61 0.51
CA HIS A 114 17.71 -2.96 0.38
C HIS A 114 18.11 -4.29 1.03
N CYS A 115 17.28 -4.81 1.94
CA CYS A 115 17.47 -6.05 2.69
C CYS A 115 16.16 -6.86 2.73
N PRO A 116 15.61 -7.32 1.58
CA PRO A 116 14.30 -7.97 1.52
C PRO A 116 14.24 -9.25 2.38
N ARG A 117 15.34 -10.00 2.50
CA ARG A 117 15.38 -11.23 3.32
C ARG A 117 15.25 -10.94 4.82
N ALA A 118 15.77 -9.80 5.26
CA ALA A 118 15.78 -9.41 6.66
C ALA A 118 14.37 -9.17 7.22
N TRP A 119 13.41 -8.72 6.39
CA TRP A 119 12.03 -8.49 6.83
C TRP A 119 11.13 -9.69 6.60
N HIS A 120 11.44 -10.59 5.65
CA HIS A 120 10.67 -11.82 5.39
C HIS A 120 10.57 -12.75 6.61
N VAL A 121 11.45 -12.61 7.61
CA VAL A 121 11.37 -13.37 8.87
C VAL A 121 10.29 -12.80 9.80
N GLU A 122 9.99 -11.51 9.67
CA GLU A 122 9.16 -10.74 10.62
C GLU A 122 7.83 -10.28 10.01
N TRP A 123 7.46 -10.74 8.81
CA TRP A 123 6.27 -10.29 8.07
C TRP A 123 4.95 -10.43 8.85
N ASP A 124 4.84 -11.47 9.67
CA ASP A 124 3.70 -11.75 10.55
C ASP A 124 3.40 -10.61 11.55
N HIS A 125 4.38 -9.75 11.81
CA HIS A 125 4.24 -8.59 12.70
C HIS A 125 3.60 -7.38 12.03
N TYR A 126 3.62 -7.33 10.69
CA TYR A 126 3.19 -6.18 9.91
C TYR A 126 1.90 -6.42 9.15
N LEU A 127 1.68 -7.65 8.69
CA LEU A 127 0.54 -8.04 7.86
C LEU A 127 -0.52 -8.83 8.65
N PRO A 128 -1.82 -8.67 8.34
CA PRO A 128 -2.88 -9.42 9.00
C PRO A 128 -2.93 -10.87 8.51
N GLU A 129 -2.88 -11.82 9.42
CA GLU A 129 -3.00 -13.25 9.10
C GLU A 129 -4.44 -13.77 9.23
N THR A 130 -5.23 -13.20 10.14
CA THR A 130 -6.59 -13.64 10.46
C THR A 130 -7.58 -12.48 10.45
N THR A 131 -8.87 -12.82 10.28
CA THR A 131 -9.99 -11.86 10.37
C THR A 131 -10.12 -11.24 11.76
N VAL A 132 -9.68 -11.95 12.80
CA VAL A 132 -9.60 -11.44 14.17
C VAL A 132 -8.30 -10.66 14.33
N ASP A 133 -8.40 -9.38 14.71
CA ASP A 133 -7.27 -8.55 15.13
C ASP A 133 -6.70 -9.03 16.50
N ALA A 134 -6.27 -10.30 16.57
CA ALA A 134 -5.66 -10.85 17.78
C ALA A 134 -4.32 -10.16 18.11
N GLN A 135 -3.73 -9.52 17.11
CA GLN A 135 -2.41 -8.94 17.17
C GLN A 135 -2.36 -7.60 16.41
N PRO A 136 -1.66 -6.59 16.95
CA PRO A 136 -1.56 -5.30 16.29
C PRO A 136 -0.70 -5.40 15.03
N ASN A 137 -1.21 -4.88 13.91
CA ASN A 137 -0.56 -4.85 12.60
C ASN A 137 -0.69 -3.45 11.94
N LEU A 138 -0.23 -3.30 10.70
CA LEU A 138 -0.30 -2.01 9.98
C LEU A 138 -1.75 -1.51 9.80
N PHE A 139 -2.74 -2.38 9.63
CA PHE A 139 -4.16 -1.97 9.57
C PHE A 139 -4.69 -1.57 10.94
N SER A 140 -4.24 -2.21 12.02
CA SER A 140 -4.54 -1.76 13.38
C SER A 140 -3.98 -0.36 13.64
N LEU A 141 -2.78 -0.06 13.12
CA LEU A 141 -2.19 1.28 13.18
C LEU A 141 -2.98 2.29 12.34
N LEU A 142 -3.38 1.91 11.12
CA LEU A 142 -4.21 2.73 10.25
C LEU A 142 -5.54 3.12 10.91
N ARG A 143 -6.17 2.19 11.64
CA ARG A 143 -7.40 2.43 12.41
C ARG A 143 -7.17 3.26 13.68
N ALA A 144 -6.01 3.11 14.31
CA ALA A 144 -5.69 3.80 15.57
C ALA A 144 -5.29 5.27 15.37
N VAL A 145 -4.69 5.61 14.22
CA VAL A 145 -4.18 6.95 13.94
C VAL A 145 -5.11 7.67 12.95
N GLN A 146 -5.55 8.87 13.32
CA GLN A 146 -6.43 9.70 12.50
C GLN A 146 -5.68 10.74 11.65
N HIS A 147 -4.37 10.90 11.85
CA HIS A 147 -3.58 11.89 11.11
C HIS A 147 -3.32 11.43 9.66
N PRO A 148 -3.67 12.23 8.64
CA PRO A 148 -3.62 11.83 7.23
C PRO A 148 -2.21 11.45 6.76
N ASP A 149 -1.18 12.20 7.18
CA ASP A 149 0.22 11.89 6.78
C ASP A 149 0.70 10.54 7.32
N VAL A 150 0.27 10.16 8.53
CA VAL A 150 0.64 8.86 9.11
C VAL A 150 -0.10 7.75 8.37
N GLN A 151 -1.39 7.94 8.09
CA GLN A 151 -2.17 6.99 7.30
C GLN A 151 -1.57 6.78 5.91
N ARG A 152 -1.18 7.87 5.23
CA ARG A 152 -0.48 7.82 3.95
C ARG A 152 0.84 7.05 4.06
N GLN A 153 1.64 7.33 5.10
CA GLN A 153 2.91 6.65 5.31
C GLN A 153 2.72 5.15 5.60
N VAL A 154 1.67 4.77 6.33
CA VAL A 154 1.30 3.36 6.56
C VAL A 154 0.99 2.67 5.23
N LEU A 155 0.16 3.28 4.38
CA LEU A 155 -0.19 2.73 3.07
C LEU A 155 1.03 2.63 2.15
N LEU A 156 1.90 3.64 2.09
CA LEU A 156 3.16 3.58 1.32
C LEU A 156 4.09 2.47 1.83
N THR A 157 4.10 2.22 3.14
CA THR A 157 4.88 1.13 3.73
C THR A 157 4.31 -0.22 3.32
N LEU A 158 2.98 -0.35 3.33
CA LEU A 158 2.29 -1.55 2.87
C LEU A 158 2.57 -1.81 1.38
N THR A 159 2.49 -0.79 0.52
CA THR A 159 2.86 -0.90 -0.90
C THR A 159 4.30 -1.40 -1.06
N THR A 160 5.25 -0.77 -0.34
CA THR A 160 6.68 -1.16 -0.41
C THR A 160 6.90 -2.60 0.05
N LEU A 161 6.21 -3.05 1.11
CA LEU A 161 6.26 -4.44 1.58
C LEU A 161 5.77 -5.40 0.50
N LEU A 162 4.62 -5.13 -0.11
CA LEU A 162 4.02 -5.99 -1.13
C LEU A 162 4.87 -6.05 -2.42
N GLU A 163 5.43 -4.93 -2.87
CA GLU A 163 6.31 -4.88 -4.04
C GLU A 163 7.58 -5.72 -3.87
N HIS A 164 8.08 -5.86 -2.64
CA HIS A 164 9.30 -6.61 -2.31
C HIS A 164 8.99 -7.98 -1.67
N ALA A 165 7.75 -8.45 -1.81
CA ALA A 165 7.29 -9.76 -1.33
C ALA A 165 6.90 -10.78 -2.44
N PRO A 166 7.44 -10.77 -3.67
CA PRO A 166 6.95 -11.67 -4.73
C PRO A 166 7.13 -13.14 -4.37
N ALA A 167 8.24 -13.50 -3.73
CA ALA A 167 8.53 -14.86 -3.28
C ALA A 167 7.58 -15.34 -2.17
N LEU A 168 7.05 -14.42 -1.34
CA LEU A 168 6.07 -14.74 -0.31
C LEU A 168 4.68 -14.88 -0.95
N LEU A 169 4.23 -13.87 -1.70
CA LEU A 169 2.88 -13.80 -2.26
C LEU A 169 2.61 -14.92 -3.27
N SER A 170 3.61 -15.35 -4.04
CA SER A 170 3.49 -16.45 -4.99
C SER A 170 3.28 -17.83 -4.35
N LEU A 171 3.53 -17.96 -3.03
CA LEU A 171 3.25 -19.19 -2.28
C LEU A 171 1.77 -19.36 -1.93
N ALA A 172 0.95 -18.31 -2.11
CA ALA A 172 -0.46 -18.36 -1.76
C ALA A 172 -1.18 -19.48 -2.53
N ASP A 173 -1.72 -20.45 -1.80
CA ASP A 173 -2.50 -21.55 -2.35
C ASP A 173 -3.46 -22.05 -1.26
N ASP A 174 -4.76 -21.89 -1.48
CA ASP A 174 -5.82 -22.35 -0.57
C ASP A 174 -6.63 -23.52 -1.18
N ARG A 175 -6.07 -24.21 -2.19
CA ARG A 175 -6.64 -25.47 -2.66
C ARG A 175 -6.68 -26.48 -1.50
N VAL A 176 -7.81 -27.17 -1.38
CA VAL A 176 -8.19 -27.98 -0.20
C VAL A 176 -7.02 -28.85 0.28
N THR A 177 -6.53 -28.57 1.49
CA THR A 177 -5.54 -29.41 2.17
C THR A 177 -6.24 -30.14 3.32
N VAL A 178 -6.49 -31.44 3.14
CA VAL A 178 -6.97 -32.31 4.21
C VAL A 178 -5.75 -32.71 5.05
N THR A 179 -5.24 -31.77 5.84
CA THR A 179 -4.07 -31.98 6.71
C THR A 179 -4.34 -31.48 8.12
N SER A 180 -3.77 -32.16 9.13
CA SER A 180 -3.89 -31.79 10.55
C SER A 180 -3.09 -30.53 10.94
N PHE A 181 -2.35 -29.96 10.00
CA PHE A 181 -1.55 -28.74 10.13
C PHE A 181 -1.86 -27.81 8.97
N THR A 182 -1.89 -26.49 9.23
CA THR A 182 -2.10 -25.46 8.20
C THR A 182 -0.77 -25.14 7.51
N PRO A 183 -0.58 -25.50 6.22
CA PRO A 183 0.67 -25.22 5.53
C PRO A 183 0.87 -23.72 5.32
N LEU A 184 2.14 -23.31 5.16
CA LEU A 184 2.51 -21.91 4.92
C LEU A 184 1.77 -21.30 3.71
N SER A 185 1.54 -22.08 2.66
CA SER A 185 0.81 -21.64 1.46
C SER A 185 -0.62 -21.21 1.76
N VAL A 186 -1.32 -21.96 2.62
CA VAL A 186 -2.68 -21.65 3.07
C VAL A 186 -2.67 -20.45 3.99
N ARG A 187 -1.67 -20.33 4.87
CA ARG A 187 -1.48 -19.16 5.74
C ARG A 187 -1.27 -17.87 4.93
N VAL A 188 -0.41 -17.93 3.90
CA VAL A 188 -0.20 -16.80 2.97
C VAL A 188 -1.47 -16.50 2.18
N ALA A 189 -2.22 -17.52 1.72
CA ALA A 189 -3.49 -17.31 1.04
C ALA A 189 -4.52 -16.59 1.93
N GLN A 190 -4.63 -16.98 3.21
CA GLN A 190 -5.48 -16.29 4.19
C GLN A 190 -5.05 -14.83 4.38
N MET A 191 -3.75 -14.56 4.50
CA MET A 191 -3.22 -13.19 4.56
C MET A 191 -3.60 -12.41 3.30
N VAL A 192 -3.40 -12.96 2.10
CA VAL A 192 -3.72 -12.28 0.82
C VAL A 192 -5.21 -11.96 0.71
N ASN A 193 -6.06 -12.93 1.08
CA ASN A 193 -7.51 -12.76 1.14
C ASN A 193 -7.90 -11.60 2.08
N GLU A 194 -7.31 -11.57 3.27
CA GLU A 194 -7.57 -10.55 4.28
C GLU A 194 -7.03 -9.16 3.87
N LEU A 195 -5.86 -9.11 3.22
CA LEU A 195 -5.31 -7.89 2.64
C LEU A 195 -6.24 -7.30 1.59
N HIS A 196 -6.71 -8.13 0.65
CA HIS A 196 -7.69 -7.70 -0.36
C HIS A 196 -8.95 -7.17 0.29
N ARG A 197 -9.52 -7.92 1.25
CA ARG A 197 -10.75 -7.53 1.96
C ARG A 197 -10.61 -6.20 2.70
N ARG A 198 -9.51 -5.99 3.43
CA ARG A 198 -9.29 -4.75 4.18
C ARG A 198 -9.02 -3.57 3.26
N LEU A 199 -8.25 -3.75 2.18
CA LEU A 199 -7.97 -2.70 1.21
C LEU A 199 -9.22 -2.27 0.44
N THR A 200 -10.06 -3.22 0.01
CA THR A 200 -11.32 -2.87 -0.68
C THR A 200 -12.31 -2.16 0.26
N GLN A 201 -12.36 -2.56 1.54
CA GLN A 201 -13.17 -1.86 2.54
C GLN A 201 -12.74 -0.40 2.76
N LEU A 202 -11.46 -0.08 2.56
CA LEU A 202 -10.96 1.30 2.67
C LEU A 202 -11.35 2.18 1.47
N LEU A 203 -11.75 1.60 0.34
CA LEU A 203 -12.25 2.33 -0.83
C LEU A 203 -13.75 2.63 -0.73
N VAL A 204 -14.53 1.80 -0.05
CA VAL A 204 -15.99 1.96 0.00
C VAL A 204 -16.37 3.25 0.75
N PRO A 205 -17.16 4.17 0.14
CA PRO A 205 -17.44 5.50 0.67
C PRO A 205 -18.30 5.55 1.93
N HIS A 206 -18.73 4.40 2.48
CA HIS A 206 -19.63 4.33 3.65
C HIS A 206 -18.95 4.65 4.99
N GLY A 207 -17.69 5.11 4.98
CA GLY A 207 -17.01 5.62 6.17
C GLY A 207 -16.02 6.72 5.78
N ALA A 208 -16.47 7.98 5.84
CA ALA A 208 -15.70 9.19 5.57
C ALA A 208 -14.53 9.41 6.55
N GLN A 209 -13.55 8.51 6.57
CA GLN A 209 -12.38 8.59 7.46
C GLN A 209 -11.03 8.41 6.76
N LEU A 210 -11.00 8.06 5.47
CA LEU A 210 -9.75 7.99 4.70
C LEU A 210 -9.74 9.00 3.56
N HIS A 211 -8.78 9.93 3.61
CA HIS A 211 -8.58 10.98 2.60
C HIS A 211 -7.75 10.52 1.38
N HIS A 212 -7.44 9.22 1.25
CA HIS A 212 -6.35 8.75 0.38
C HIS A 212 -6.70 7.46 -0.42
N PRO A 213 -7.60 7.53 -1.41
CA PRO A 213 -7.90 6.41 -2.32
C PRO A 213 -6.67 5.97 -3.16
N VAL A 214 -5.86 6.92 -3.63
CA VAL A 214 -4.70 6.62 -4.50
C VAL A 214 -3.67 5.68 -3.84
N PRO A 215 -3.17 5.90 -2.61
CA PRO A 215 -2.29 4.94 -1.94
C PRO A 215 -2.93 3.56 -1.67
N VAL A 216 -4.25 3.49 -1.47
CA VAL A 216 -4.96 2.21 -1.31
C VAL A 216 -4.97 1.44 -2.63
N LEU A 217 -5.27 2.12 -3.74
CA LEU A 217 -5.19 1.56 -5.09
C LEU A 217 -3.75 1.12 -5.44
N GLY A 218 -2.73 1.88 -5.02
CA GLY A 218 -1.34 1.47 -5.14
C GLY A 218 -1.00 0.18 -4.39
N CYS A 219 -1.55 -0.02 -3.18
CA CYS A 219 -1.43 -1.29 -2.45
C CYS A 219 -2.11 -2.45 -3.20
N LEU A 220 -3.32 -2.22 -3.73
CA LEU A 220 -4.05 -3.21 -4.53
C LEU A 220 -3.29 -3.57 -5.81
N ARG A 221 -2.67 -2.59 -6.48
CA ARG A 221 -1.82 -2.82 -7.65
C ARG A 221 -0.61 -3.69 -7.34
N ALA A 222 0.08 -3.40 -6.24
CA ALA A 222 1.22 -4.19 -5.78
C ALA A 222 0.80 -5.63 -5.44
N LEU A 223 -0.36 -5.81 -4.78
CA LEU A 223 -0.90 -7.13 -4.46
C LEU A 223 -1.30 -7.91 -5.73
N ALA A 224 -1.96 -7.24 -6.69
CA ALA A 224 -2.40 -7.83 -7.95
C ALA A 224 -1.24 -8.33 -8.82
N SER A 225 -0.10 -7.63 -8.77
CA SER A 225 1.10 -7.99 -9.52
C SER A 225 1.60 -9.40 -9.22
N TRP A 226 1.45 -9.87 -7.97
CA TRP A 226 2.11 -11.11 -7.50
C TRP A 226 1.15 -12.20 -7.03
N THR A 227 -0.12 -11.87 -6.78
CA THR A 227 -1.10 -12.81 -6.19
C THR A 227 -1.52 -13.90 -7.18
N PRO A 228 -1.32 -15.20 -6.91
CA PRO A 228 -1.74 -16.28 -7.80
C PRO A 228 -3.25 -16.53 -7.72
N TYR A 229 -4.05 -15.63 -8.29
CA TYR A 229 -5.52 -15.66 -8.21
C TYR A 229 -6.14 -16.99 -8.66
N GLY A 230 -5.57 -17.68 -9.65
CA GLY A 230 -6.04 -19.02 -10.08
C GLY A 230 -5.80 -20.16 -9.06
N LYS A 231 -5.07 -19.89 -7.98
CA LYS A 231 -4.87 -20.81 -6.85
C LYS A 231 -5.69 -20.43 -5.62
N LEU A 232 -6.42 -19.32 -5.67
CA LEU A 232 -7.24 -18.81 -4.58
C LEU A 232 -8.71 -19.17 -4.80
N GLN A 233 -9.39 -19.65 -3.75
CA GLN A 233 -10.80 -20.06 -3.81
C GLN A 233 -11.76 -18.88 -3.65
N GLN A 234 -11.33 -17.80 -3.02
CA GLN A 234 -12.19 -16.63 -2.84
C GLN A 234 -12.40 -15.86 -4.16
N PRO A 235 -13.59 -15.28 -4.39
CA PRO A 235 -13.89 -14.47 -5.58
C PRO A 235 -13.24 -13.08 -5.48
N LEU A 236 -11.93 -13.02 -5.22
CA LEU A 236 -11.18 -11.79 -5.04
C LEU A 236 -11.22 -10.90 -6.28
N LEU A 237 -11.12 -11.50 -7.46
CA LEU A 237 -11.17 -10.77 -8.74
C LEU A 237 -12.54 -10.15 -8.98
N THR A 238 -13.62 -10.86 -8.66
CA THR A 238 -14.98 -10.33 -8.78
C THR A 238 -15.19 -9.18 -7.81
N ASN A 239 -14.78 -9.34 -6.54
CA ASN A 239 -14.89 -8.29 -5.53
C ASN A 239 -14.06 -7.06 -5.90
N LEU A 240 -12.83 -7.26 -6.36
CA LEU A 240 -11.94 -6.18 -6.79
C LEU A 240 -12.51 -5.48 -8.04
N GLY A 241 -12.99 -6.25 -9.02
CA GLY A 241 -13.64 -5.73 -10.21
C GLY A 241 -14.85 -4.86 -9.90
N ASN A 242 -15.72 -5.32 -8.99
CA ASN A 242 -16.89 -4.54 -8.55
C ASN A 242 -16.47 -3.24 -7.86
N THR A 243 -15.44 -3.28 -6.99
CA THR A 243 -14.96 -2.07 -6.29
C THR A 243 -14.32 -1.07 -7.24
N LEU A 244 -13.47 -1.52 -8.16
CA LEU A 244 -12.85 -0.65 -9.18
C LEU A 244 -13.89 -0.11 -10.16
N GLY A 245 -14.88 -0.94 -10.51
CA GLY A 245 -16.02 -0.52 -11.29
C GLY A 245 -16.76 0.64 -10.62
N LEU A 246 -17.10 0.53 -9.34
CA LEU A 246 -17.73 1.62 -8.59
C LEU A 246 -16.90 2.90 -8.65
N GLU A 247 -15.60 2.84 -8.37
CA GLU A 247 -14.70 4.02 -8.44
C GLU A 247 -14.65 4.65 -9.84
N LEU A 248 -14.64 3.83 -10.91
CA LEU A 248 -14.64 4.31 -12.30
C LEU A 248 -16.03 4.73 -12.82
N GLY A 249 -17.09 4.23 -12.19
CA GLY A 249 -18.49 4.48 -12.55
C GLY A 249 -19.04 5.77 -11.93
N LEU A 250 -18.42 6.25 -10.87
CA LEU A 250 -18.76 7.53 -10.25
C LEU A 250 -18.19 8.68 -11.08
N SER A 251 -19.02 9.24 -11.95
CA SER A 251 -18.77 10.50 -12.64
C SER A 251 -18.49 11.59 -11.61
N GLY A 252 -17.22 11.93 -11.38
CA GLY A 252 -16.81 12.93 -10.38
C GLY A 252 -15.51 12.64 -9.63
N GLU A 253 -14.95 11.44 -9.73
CA GLU A 253 -13.67 11.12 -9.07
C GLU A 253 -12.48 11.91 -9.67
N PRO A 254 -11.48 12.27 -8.85
CA PRO A 254 -10.35 13.06 -9.30
C PRO A 254 -9.47 12.26 -10.26
N PRO A 255 -8.78 12.94 -11.20
CA PRO A 255 -8.06 12.31 -12.31
C PRO A 255 -6.99 11.30 -11.86
N ASN A 256 -6.38 11.53 -10.69
CA ASN A 256 -5.38 10.65 -10.09
C ASN A 256 -5.95 9.31 -9.59
N VAL A 257 -7.19 9.29 -9.09
CA VAL A 257 -7.88 8.06 -8.65
C VAL A 257 -8.23 7.21 -9.85
N THR A 258 -8.79 7.83 -10.89
CA THR A 258 -9.09 7.17 -12.16
C THR A 258 -7.82 6.60 -12.81
N ALA A 259 -6.72 7.35 -12.81
CA ALA A 259 -5.44 6.87 -13.35
C ALA A 259 -4.92 5.63 -12.59
N GLU A 260 -4.96 5.64 -11.25
CA GLU A 260 -4.48 4.50 -10.46
C GLU A 260 -5.43 3.29 -10.57
N CYS A 261 -6.75 3.50 -10.65
CA CYS A 261 -7.71 2.45 -10.97
C CYS A 261 -7.38 1.78 -12.30
N LEU A 262 -7.16 2.56 -13.36
CA LEU A 262 -6.75 2.03 -14.66
C LEU A 262 -5.39 1.30 -14.58
N ALA A 263 -4.46 1.77 -13.76
CA ALA A 263 -3.17 1.10 -13.55
C ALA A 263 -3.34 -0.28 -12.86
N VAL A 264 -4.25 -0.41 -11.90
CA VAL A 264 -4.60 -1.71 -11.28
C VAL A 264 -5.16 -2.66 -12.34
N VAL A 265 -6.07 -2.18 -13.17
CA VAL A 265 -6.72 -2.97 -14.23
C VAL A 265 -5.71 -3.41 -15.28
N ALA A 266 -4.88 -2.49 -15.74
CA ALA A 266 -3.79 -2.81 -16.66
C ALA A 266 -2.92 -3.92 -16.07
N THR A 267 -2.57 -3.83 -14.79
CA THR A 267 -1.77 -4.85 -14.09
C THR A 267 -2.45 -6.22 -14.09
N LEU A 268 -3.76 -6.28 -13.83
CA LEU A 268 -4.55 -7.51 -13.89
C LEU A 268 -4.64 -8.09 -15.30
N LEU A 269 -4.87 -7.25 -16.32
CA LEU A 269 -4.91 -7.68 -17.73
C LEU A 269 -3.56 -8.16 -18.25
N SER A 270 -2.46 -7.70 -17.65
CA SER A 270 -1.11 -8.17 -17.97
C SER A 270 -0.83 -9.61 -17.55
N ARG A 271 -1.73 -10.21 -16.77
CA ARG A 271 -1.52 -11.53 -16.21
C ARG A 271 -2.15 -12.63 -17.03
N GLU A 272 -1.32 -13.52 -17.55
CA GLU A 272 -1.77 -14.62 -18.42
C GLU A 272 -2.74 -15.58 -17.72
N ASP A 273 -2.61 -15.79 -16.41
CA ASP A 273 -3.42 -16.75 -15.67
C ASP A 273 -4.86 -16.30 -15.41
N ILE A 274 -5.13 -15.00 -15.50
CA ILE A 274 -6.44 -14.42 -15.15
C ILE A 274 -6.98 -13.40 -16.15
N ARG A 275 -6.24 -13.04 -17.20
CA ARG A 275 -6.64 -12.01 -18.17
C ARG A 275 -8.04 -12.26 -18.76
N GLU A 276 -8.39 -13.50 -19.06
CA GLU A 276 -9.70 -13.84 -19.65
C GLU A 276 -10.82 -13.65 -18.64
N THR A 277 -10.65 -14.16 -17.42
CA THR A 277 -11.61 -13.94 -16.33
C THR A 277 -11.75 -12.48 -15.96
N VAL A 278 -10.67 -11.70 -15.94
CA VAL A 278 -10.71 -10.26 -15.67
C VAL A 278 -11.48 -9.56 -16.79
N TRP A 279 -11.21 -9.91 -18.05
CA TRP A 279 -11.92 -9.38 -19.21
C TRP A 279 -13.41 -9.73 -19.16
N GLU A 280 -13.78 -10.99 -18.91
CA GLU A 280 -15.18 -11.40 -18.77
C GLU A 280 -15.88 -10.69 -17.62
N LEU A 281 -15.25 -10.57 -16.45
CA LEU A 281 -15.81 -9.81 -15.32
C LEU A 281 -16.03 -8.34 -15.68
N TRP A 282 -15.17 -7.78 -16.53
CA TRP A 282 -15.20 -6.39 -16.93
C TRP A 282 -16.07 -6.12 -18.18
N VAL A 283 -16.40 -7.14 -18.96
CA VAL A 283 -17.15 -7.01 -20.23
C VAL A 283 -18.54 -7.64 -20.16
N THR A 284 -18.72 -8.74 -19.43
CA THR A 284 -19.95 -9.55 -19.43
C THR A 284 -20.84 -9.40 -18.18
N ASN A 285 -20.30 -8.98 -17.03
CA ASN A 285 -21.15 -8.63 -15.88
C ASN A 285 -21.82 -7.27 -16.16
N GLY A 286 -23.05 -7.35 -16.67
CA GLY A 286 -23.84 -6.30 -17.32
C GLY A 286 -24.24 -5.06 -16.52
N GLU A 287 -23.46 -4.64 -15.53
CA GLU A 287 -23.54 -3.27 -14.96
C GLU A 287 -22.33 -2.41 -15.37
N PHE A 288 -21.26 -3.04 -15.86
CA PHE A 288 -20.06 -2.39 -16.37
C PHE A 288 -19.83 -2.77 -17.83
N CYS A 289 -20.75 -2.37 -18.71
CA CYS A 289 -20.61 -2.58 -20.15
C CYS A 289 -19.37 -1.85 -20.70
N ILE A 290 -18.22 -2.49 -20.75
CA ILE A 290 -17.08 -2.06 -21.56
C ILE A 290 -17.40 -2.20 -23.06
N GLY A 291 -18.49 -2.83 -23.49
CA GLY A 291 -18.97 -2.67 -24.87
C GLY A 291 -19.35 -1.21 -25.20
N GLU A 292 -20.16 -0.58 -24.34
CA GLU A 292 -20.54 0.85 -24.43
C GLU A 292 -19.50 1.79 -23.80
N LYS A 293 -18.65 1.26 -22.91
CA LYS A 293 -17.55 2.00 -22.29
C LYS A 293 -16.20 1.78 -22.94
N CYS A 294 -16.00 0.88 -23.91
CA CYS A 294 -14.81 0.88 -24.79
C CYS A 294 -14.92 2.09 -25.69
N SER A 295 -16.08 2.35 -26.29
CA SER A 295 -16.34 3.63 -26.96
C SER A 295 -16.27 4.80 -25.97
N SER A 296 -16.67 4.63 -24.70
CA SER A 296 -16.48 5.69 -23.68
C SER A 296 -15.04 5.85 -23.19
N LEU A 297 -14.21 4.80 -23.20
CA LEU A 297 -12.80 4.80 -22.79
C LEU A 297 -11.94 5.26 -23.96
N LEU A 298 -12.32 4.91 -25.19
CA LEU A 298 -11.84 5.48 -26.44
C LEU A 298 -12.21 6.95 -26.53
N SER A 299 -13.46 7.35 -26.26
CA SER A 299 -13.86 8.76 -26.23
C SER A 299 -13.23 9.51 -25.07
N PHE A 300 -13.01 8.85 -23.92
CA PHE A 300 -12.22 9.39 -22.81
C PHE A 300 -10.77 9.59 -23.23
N CYS A 301 -10.12 8.61 -23.87
CA CYS A 301 -8.78 8.73 -24.44
C CYS A 301 -8.70 9.84 -25.48
N GLN A 302 -9.67 9.94 -26.39
CA GLN A 302 -9.79 11.03 -27.36
C GLN A 302 -9.91 12.37 -26.61
N SER A 303 -10.81 12.48 -25.62
CA SER A 303 -10.97 13.69 -24.82
C SER A 303 -9.68 14.08 -24.08
N LEU A 304 -8.91 13.09 -23.61
CA LEU A 304 -7.62 13.30 -22.96
C LEU A 304 -6.55 13.74 -23.94
N VAL A 305 -6.55 13.25 -25.19
CA VAL A 305 -5.61 13.69 -26.25
C VAL A 305 -5.79 15.18 -26.54
N PHE A 306 -7.02 15.69 -26.51
CA PHE A 306 -7.32 17.11 -26.76
C PHE A 306 -7.13 18.03 -25.55
N GLN A 307 -6.95 17.50 -24.34
CA GLN A 307 -6.65 18.31 -23.16
C GLN A 307 -5.18 18.80 -23.16
N PRO A 308 -4.89 19.99 -22.62
CA PRO A 308 -3.50 20.43 -22.47
C PRO A 308 -2.71 19.44 -21.59
N PRO A 309 -1.43 19.17 -21.91
CA PRO A 309 -0.62 18.24 -21.14
C PRO A 309 -0.32 18.84 -19.76
N THR A 310 -1.09 18.41 -18.77
CA THR A 310 -0.78 18.56 -17.34
C THR A 310 -0.28 17.22 -16.82
N PRO A 311 0.50 17.19 -15.73
CA PRO A 311 1.03 15.92 -15.18
C PRO A 311 -0.08 14.89 -14.87
N ASP A 312 -1.25 15.35 -14.45
CA ASP A 312 -2.40 14.48 -14.15
C ASP A 312 -3.04 13.91 -15.43
N VAL A 313 -3.15 14.73 -16.48
CA VAL A 313 -3.66 14.29 -17.80
C VAL A 313 -2.70 13.33 -18.48
N GLU A 314 -1.39 13.53 -18.33
CA GLU A 314 -0.39 12.58 -18.86
C GLU A 314 -0.46 11.23 -18.15
N GLN A 315 -0.61 11.20 -16.82
CA GLN A 315 -0.79 9.94 -16.08
C GLN A 315 -2.06 9.20 -16.52
N LEU A 316 -3.15 9.94 -16.72
CA LEU A 316 -4.40 9.39 -17.24
C LEU A 316 -4.24 8.83 -18.66
N ARG A 317 -3.56 9.55 -19.56
CA ARG A 317 -3.24 9.07 -20.92
C ARG A 317 -2.46 7.77 -20.84
N VAL A 318 -1.36 7.73 -20.08
CA VAL A 318 -0.52 6.53 -19.95
C VAL A 318 -1.32 5.34 -19.44
N GLY A 319 -2.12 5.51 -18.38
CA GLY A 319 -2.96 4.44 -17.84
C GLY A 319 -3.99 3.95 -18.83
N ALA A 320 -4.73 4.86 -19.47
CA ALA A 320 -5.78 4.51 -20.41
C ALA A 320 -5.23 3.86 -21.69
N PHE A 321 -4.11 4.35 -22.23
CA PHE A 321 -3.42 3.72 -23.36
C PHE A 321 -2.85 2.35 -23.00
N GLN A 322 -2.31 2.15 -21.80
CA GLN A 322 -1.84 0.83 -21.36
C GLN A 322 -2.99 -0.18 -21.30
N VAL A 323 -4.16 0.23 -20.82
CA VAL A 323 -5.36 -0.62 -20.83
C VAL A 323 -5.80 -0.93 -22.26
N LEU A 324 -5.88 0.08 -23.14
CA LEU A 324 -6.28 -0.10 -24.54
C LEU A 324 -5.31 -1.00 -25.33
N ILE A 325 -4.00 -0.78 -25.20
CA ILE A 325 -2.98 -1.59 -25.89
C ILE A 325 -3.08 -3.04 -25.42
N ARG A 326 -3.23 -3.27 -24.11
CA ARG A 326 -3.36 -4.63 -23.56
C ARG A 326 -4.67 -5.28 -23.99
N ALA A 327 -5.77 -4.55 -24.00
CA ALA A 327 -7.06 -5.02 -24.50
C ALA A 327 -7.00 -5.38 -26.00
N ALA A 328 -6.36 -4.52 -26.81
CA ALA A 328 -6.18 -4.74 -28.25
C ALA A 328 -5.32 -5.97 -28.55
N TRP A 329 -4.34 -6.27 -27.71
CA TRP A 329 -3.50 -7.46 -27.87
C TRP A 329 -4.26 -8.76 -27.59
N ILE A 330 -5.19 -8.73 -26.62
CA ILE A 330 -5.98 -9.91 -26.22
C ILE A 330 -7.16 -10.13 -27.18
N TYR A 331 -7.85 -9.05 -27.59
CA TYR A 331 -9.04 -9.11 -28.45
C TYR A 331 -8.91 -8.19 -29.67
N PRO A 332 -8.01 -8.50 -30.61
CA PRO A 332 -7.70 -7.63 -31.74
C PRO A 332 -8.95 -7.33 -32.57
N SER A 333 -9.82 -8.30 -32.86
CA SER A 333 -11.01 -8.06 -33.68
C SER A 333 -11.98 -7.05 -33.06
N ARG A 334 -12.22 -7.09 -31.75
CA ARG A 334 -13.18 -6.19 -31.09
C ARG A 334 -12.65 -4.76 -30.88
N VAL A 335 -11.33 -4.62 -30.71
CA VAL A 335 -10.72 -3.31 -30.47
C VAL A 335 -10.25 -2.67 -31.80
N LEU A 336 -9.75 -3.46 -32.75
CA LEU A 336 -9.35 -2.99 -34.08
C LEU A 336 -10.52 -2.53 -34.93
N ASP A 337 -11.74 -3.02 -34.70
CA ASP A 337 -12.93 -2.51 -35.38
C ASP A 337 -13.31 -1.09 -34.90
N GLN A 338 -12.84 -0.65 -33.72
CA GLN A 338 -13.10 0.67 -33.15
C GLN A 338 -11.88 1.62 -33.17
N LEU A 339 -10.70 1.10 -33.52
CA LEU A 339 -9.41 1.83 -33.59
C LEU A 339 -9.21 2.77 -34.79
N PRO A 340 -9.88 2.63 -35.96
CA PRO A 340 -9.69 3.52 -37.10
C PRO A 340 -10.03 4.98 -36.78
N GLU A 341 -10.96 5.23 -35.85
CA GLU A 341 -11.31 6.57 -35.36
C GLU A 341 -10.23 7.22 -34.47
N LEU A 342 -9.26 6.43 -33.95
CA LEU A 342 -8.14 6.92 -33.14
C LEU A 342 -6.90 7.25 -33.97
N LEU A 343 -6.64 6.49 -35.05
CA LEU A 343 -5.42 6.66 -35.87
C LEU A 343 -5.58 7.69 -36.99
N SER A 344 -6.80 8.16 -37.24
CA SER A 344 -7.10 9.22 -38.21
C SER A 344 -6.87 10.64 -37.69
N HIS A 345 -6.53 10.80 -36.41
CA HIS A 345 -6.31 12.06 -35.71
C HIS A 345 -5.04 12.00 -34.86
#